data_AF-A0A968JNN3-F1
#
_entry.id   AF-A0A968JNN3-F1
#
_cell.length_a   1.000
_cell.length_b   1.000
_cell.length_c   1.000
_cell.angle_alpha   90.00
_cell.angle_beta   90.00
_cell.angle_gamma   90.00
#
_symmetry.space_group_name_H-M   'P 1'
#
loop_
_entity.id
_entity.type
_entity.pdbx_description
1 polymer ?
#
loop_
_entity_poly.entity_id
_entity_poly.type
_entity_poly.pdbx_seq_one_letter_code
_entity_poly.pdbx_strand_id
1 'polypeptide(L)'
;MNWYQKPFGDTIDQFIKTPFDILINLSLDESYPIKYILALSASKFKVGKFFKEPNYMDLMIDVEKEKIRLNKEKNIFPIRIG
;
A
#
# COMPACT_ATOMS: atom_id res chain seq x y z
N MET A 1 -19.34 0.17 -3.33
CA MET A 1 -19.09 -1.29 -3.41
C MET A 1 -20.33 -1.97 -3.95
N ASN A 2 -20.20 -2.86 -4.93
CA ASN A 2 -21.35 -3.61 -5.44
C ASN A 2 -21.65 -4.83 -4.54
N TRP A 3 -22.64 -5.65 -4.91
CA TRP A 3 -23.02 -6.86 -4.16
C TRP A 3 -21.87 -7.87 -3.99
N TYR A 4 -20.88 -7.85 -4.88
CA TYR A 4 -19.67 -8.68 -4.84
C TYR A 4 -18.50 -8.01 -4.10
N GLN A 5 -18.73 -6.91 -3.36
CA GLN A 5 -17.71 -6.09 -2.70
C GLN A 5 -16.68 -5.46 -3.66
N LYS A 6 -16.95 -5.46 -4.96
CA LYS A 6 -16.11 -4.80 -5.96
C LYS A 6 -16.25 -3.28 -5.82
N PRO A 7 -15.14 -2.52 -5.73
CA PRO A 7 -15.17 -1.08 -5.96
C PRO A 7 -15.72 -0.80 -7.37
N PHE A 8 -16.60 0.18 -7.51
CA PHE A 8 -17.19 0.55 -8.80
C PHE A 8 -17.36 2.06 -8.92
N GLY A 9 -17.37 2.58 -10.15
CA GLY A 9 -17.54 3.99 -10.48
C GLY A 9 -16.54 4.46 -11.54
N ASP A 10 -16.93 5.49 -12.31
CA ASP A 10 -16.16 5.95 -13.47
C ASP A 10 -14.72 6.35 -13.11
N THR A 11 -14.53 6.98 -11.96
CA THR A 11 -13.20 7.35 -11.45
C THR A 11 -12.30 6.14 -11.25
N ILE A 12 -12.84 5.03 -10.74
CA ILE A 12 -12.08 3.80 -10.50
C ILE A 12 -11.70 3.17 -11.83
N ASP A 13 -12.67 3.08 -12.76
CA ASP A 13 -12.46 2.50 -14.08
C ASP A 13 -11.44 3.31 -14.90
N GLN A 14 -11.50 4.64 -14.84
CA GLN A 14 -10.53 5.50 -15.49
C GLN A 14 -9.13 5.34 -14.86
N PHE A 15 -9.05 5.29 -13.52
CA PHE A 15 -7.77 5.13 -12.83
C PHE A 15 -7.09 3.81 -13.17
N ILE A 16 -7.81 2.67 -13.11
CA ILE A 16 -7.22 1.36 -13.42
C ILE A 16 -6.80 1.25 -14.90
N LYS A 17 -7.49 1.93 -15.82
CA LYS A 17 -7.15 1.94 -17.25
C LYS A 17 -6.04 2.93 -17.61
N THR A 18 -5.71 3.87 -16.72
CA THR A 18 -4.69 4.88 -16.99
C THR A 18 -3.29 4.24 -16.92
N PRO A 19 -2.48 4.30 -17.99
CA PRO A 19 -1.17 3.64 -18.05
C PRO A 19 -0.08 4.52 -17.43
N PHE A 20 -0.15 4.75 -16.11
CA PHE A 20 0.88 5.50 -15.39
C PHE A 20 2.25 4.85 -15.57
N ASP A 21 3.31 5.66 -15.71
CA ASP A 21 4.67 5.13 -15.72
C ASP A 21 5.03 4.49 -14.38
N ILE A 22 4.65 5.14 -13.26
CA ILE A 22 4.85 4.63 -11.90
C ILE A 22 3.58 4.84 -11.08
N LEU A 23 3.09 3.78 -10.43
CA LEU A 23 2.04 3.82 -9.42
C LEU A 23 2.64 3.52 -8.04
N ILE A 24 2.50 4.45 -7.09
CA ILE A 24 3.04 4.31 -5.74
C ILE A 24 1.88 4.14 -4.74
N ASN A 25 1.83 2.99 -4.09
CA ASN A 25 0.93 2.74 -2.97
C ASN A 25 1.55 3.27 -1.67
N LEU A 26 0.97 4.37 -1.15
CA LEU A 26 1.35 4.99 0.12
C LEU A 26 0.43 4.59 1.29
N SER A 27 -0.52 3.67 1.08
CA SER A 27 -1.39 3.21 2.16
C SER A 27 -0.60 2.45 3.21
N LEU A 28 -0.76 2.85 4.48
CA LEU A 28 -0.12 2.19 5.62
C LEU A 28 -0.88 0.92 6.05
N ASP A 29 -2.19 0.93 5.83
CA ASP A 29 -3.10 -0.15 6.16
C ASP A 29 -3.51 -0.96 4.94
N GLU A 30 -3.77 -2.24 5.16
CA GLU A 30 -4.32 -3.10 4.11
C GLU A 30 -5.80 -2.79 3.91
N SER A 31 -6.16 -2.35 2.70
CA SER A 31 -7.56 -2.12 2.32
C SER A 31 -7.88 -2.81 1.00
N TYR A 32 -8.98 -3.55 0.98
CA TYR A 32 -9.42 -4.29 -0.21
C TYR A 32 -9.58 -3.41 -1.46
N PRO A 33 -10.17 -2.20 -1.39
CA PRO A 33 -10.27 -1.32 -2.56
C PRO A 33 -8.92 -0.92 -3.17
N ILE A 34 -7.91 -0.68 -2.33
CA ILE A 34 -6.57 -0.31 -2.80
C ILE A 34 -5.89 -1.53 -3.43
N LYS A 35 -6.00 -2.72 -2.83
CA LYS A 35 -5.52 -3.96 -3.43
C LYS A 35 -6.17 -4.22 -4.79
N TYR A 36 -7.47 -3.99 -4.90
CA TYR A 36 -8.24 -4.12 -6.13
C TYR A 36 -7.73 -3.18 -7.24
N ILE A 37 -7.52 -1.90 -6.91
CA ILE A 37 -6.98 -0.91 -7.84
C ILE A 37 -5.55 -1.26 -8.27
N LEU A 38 -4.69 -1.64 -7.32
CA LEU A 38 -3.31 -2.01 -7.60
C LEU A 38 -3.22 -3.22 -8.54
N ALA A 39 -3.99 -4.27 -8.25
CA ALA A 39 -3.97 -5.50 -9.04
C ALA A 39 -4.46 -5.30 -10.48
N LEU A 40 -5.39 -4.37 -10.72
CA LEU A 40 -5.98 -4.14 -12.04
C LEU A 40 -5.42 -2.93 -12.79
N SER A 41 -4.56 -2.14 -12.16
CA SER A 41 -3.98 -0.95 -12.80
C SER A 41 -3.09 -1.32 -13.98
N ALA A 42 -3.30 -0.62 -15.10
CA ALA A 42 -2.49 -0.67 -16.31
C ALA A 42 -1.12 0.04 -16.18
N SER A 43 -0.73 0.46 -14.98
CA SER A 43 0.57 1.09 -14.72
C SER A 43 1.73 0.16 -15.07
N LYS A 44 2.79 0.76 -15.63
CA LYS A 44 4.00 0.07 -16.11
C LYS A 44 4.92 -0.39 -14.98
N PHE A 45 4.88 0.31 -13.84
CA PHE A 45 5.68 -0.01 -12.66
C PHE A 45 4.91 0.30 -11.39
N LYS A 46 4.81 -0.65 -10.47
CA LYS A 46 4.03 -0.57 -9.22
C LYS A 46 4.94 -0.72 -8.02
N VAL A 47 4.85 0.23 -7.09
CA VAL A 47 5.69 0.30 -5.89
C VAL A 47 4.84 0.42 -4.65
N GLY A 48 5.21 -0.25 -3.55
CA GLY A 48 4.50 -0.07 -2.28
C GLY A 48 5.14 -0.74 -1.07
N LYS A 49 4.45 -0.67 0.06
CA LYS A 49 4.82 -1.40 1.28
C LYS A 49 4.84 -2.91 1.02
N PHE A 50 5.82 -3.61 1.59
CA PHE A 50 5.89 -5.07 1.57
C PHE A 50 4.72 -5.71 2.34
N PHE A 51 4.11 -6.74 1.75
CA PHE A 51 3.15 -7.66 2.37
C PHE A 51 3.34 -9.07 1.78
N LYS A 52 2.91 -10.09 2.52
CA LYS A 52 3.15 -11.50 2.16
C LYS A 52 2.05 -12.04 1.25
N GLU A 53 2.22 -11.83 -0.06
CA GLU A 53 1.39 -12.35 -1.17
C GLU A 53 -0.12 -12.02 -1.13
N PRO A 54 -0.82 -12.00 -2.29
CA PRO A 54 -0.31 -12.15 -3.66
C PRO A 54 0.45 -10.90 -4.14
N ASN A 55 1.56 -11.09 -4.86
CA ASN A 55 2.40 -9.98 -5.32
C ASN A 55 1.91 -9.44 -6.68
N TYR A 56 1.42 -8.21 -6.68
CA TYR A 56 1.02 -7.45 -7.87
C TYR A 56 1.82 -6.14 -8.01
N MET A 57 3.01 -6.07 -7.38
CA MET A 57 3.90 -4.90 -7.42
C MET A 57 5.30 -5.30 -7.88
N ASP A 58 5.95 -4.44 -8.66
CA ASP A 58 7.28 -4.66 -9.20
C ASP A 58 8.38 -4.40 -8.16
N LEU A 59 8.12 -3.47 -7.23
CA LEU A 59 9.02 -3.17 -6.11
C LEU A 59 8.26 -3.04 -4.79
N MET A 60 8.77 -3.71 -3.75
CA MET A 60 8.17 -3.71 -2.43
C MET A 60 9.18 -3.28 -1.38
N ILE A 61 8.78 -2.38 -0.47
CA ILE A 61 9.64 -1.82 0.57
C ILE A 61 9.24 -2.41 1.93
N ASP A 62 10.15 -3.17 2.54
CA ASP A 62 9.99 -3.67 3.90
C ASP A 62 10.39 -2.60 4.92
N VAL A 63 9.38 -2.04 5.60
CA VAL A 63 9.54 -1.01 6.64
C VAL A 63 9.38 -1.57 8.07
N GLU A 64 9.07 -2.86 8.23
CA GLU A 64 8.79 -3.44 9.56
C GLU A 64 10.06 -3.49 10.42
N LYS A 65 11.23 -3.78 9.82
CA LYS A 65 12.51 -3.77 10.53
C LYS A 65 12.82 -2.40 11.15
N GLU A 66 12.56 -1.34 10.41
CA GLU A 66 12.84 0.03 10.86
C GLU A 66 11.85 0.47 11.95
N LYS A 67 10.58 0.10 11.82
CA LYS A 67 9.56 0.32 12.86
C LYS A 67 9.95 -0.38 14.17
N ILE A 68 10.45 -1.62 14.09
CA ILE A 68 10.94 -2.35 15.28
C ILE A 68 12.14 -1.63 15.91
N ARG A 69 13.10 -1.17 15.11
CA ARG A 69 14.27 -0.40 15.58
C ARG A 69 13.86 0.85 16.35
N LEU A 70 13.02 1.68 15.73
CA LEU A 70 12.52 2.92 16.33
C LEU A 70 11.72 2.67 17.62
N ASN A 71 10.92 1.61 17.66
CA ASN A 71 10.17 1.24 18.86
C ASN A 71 11.10 0.77 19.99
N LYS A 72 12.19 0.07 19.68
CA LYS A 72 13.21 -0.28 20.68
C LYS A 72 13.89 0.97 21.24
N GLU A 73 14.29 1.90 20.38
CA GLU A 73 14.95 3.17 20.80
C GLU A 73 14.05 4.01 21.72
N LYS A 74 12.75 4.11 21.41
CA LYS A 74 11.75 4.80 22.27
C LYS A 74 11.60 4.15 23.65
N ASN A 75 11.74 2.83 23.73
CA ASN A 75 11.65 2.10 25.01
C ASN A 75 12.95 2.19 25.83
N ILE A 76 14.09 2.46 25.19
CA ILE A 76 15.39 2.63 25.86
C ILE A 76 15.53 4.05 26.43
N PHE A 77 14.95 5.05 25.76
CA PHE A 77 14.90 6.44 26.23
C PHE A 77 13.45 6.87 26.49
N PRO A 78 12.82 6.43 27.59
CA PRO A 78 11.50 6.95 27.95
C PRO A 78 11.65 8.46 28.20
N ILE A 79 11.08 9.27 27.34
CA ILE A 79 10.96 10.71 27.57
C ILE A 79 10.07 10.86 28.80
N ARG A 80 10.69 11.04 29.97
CA ARG A 80 10.02 11.45 31.19
C ARG A 80 9.68 12.92 31.05
N ILE A 81 8.54 13.19 30.42
CA ILE A 81 7.86 14.47 30.59
C ILE A 81 7.24 14.46 31.99
N GLY A 82 7.93 15.14 32.91
CA GLY A 82 7.41 15.51 34.23
C GLY A 82 6.67 16.83 34.17
#